data_AF-A0A2L0EIM2-F1
#
_entry.id   AF-A0A2L0EIM2-F1
#
_cell.length_a   1.000
_cell.length_b   1.000
_cell.length_c   1.000
_cell.angle_alpha   90.00
_cell.angle_beta   90.00
_cell.angle_gamma   90.00
#
_symmetry.space_group_name_H-M   'P 1'
#
loop_
_entity.id
_entity.type
_entity.pdbx_description
1 polymer ?
#
loop_
_entity_poly.entity_id
_entity_poly.type
_entity_poly.pdbx_seq_one_letter_code
_entity_poly.pdbx_strand_id
1 'polypeptide(L)'
;MARVGRLGGALLAETQGTYYLIGNTKVPCDFQQAGFEPPGEIDALKKPYVQLLPLREVKVAAPVLLLDVEGEELARRLAQRFLIERNGSVSERLWRLVYSPDDPLDDPEEPIERDARWLGDIPEAIWQLVRDNVLRCI
;
A
#
# COMPACT_ATOMS: atom_id res chain seq x y z
N MET A 1 15.45 -0.08 3.60
CA MET A 1 14.39 -0.99 3.18
C MET A 1 13.07 -0.39 3.61
N ALA A 2 12.09 -0.33 2.71
CA ALA A 2 10.78 0.21 3.00
C ALA A 2 9.78 -0.89 3.39
N ARG A 3 8.79 -0.51 4.19
CA ARG A 3 7.71 -1.37 4.68
C ARG A 3 6.37 -0.87 4.19
N VAL A 4 5.52 -1.74 3.66
CA VAL A 4 4.19 -1.37 3.17
C VAL A 4 3.13 -2.26 3.80
N GLY A 5 2.21 -1.65 4.53
CA GLY A 5 1.07 -2.33 5.14
C GLY A 5 -0.23 -1.59 4.86
N ARG A 6 -1.16 -1.64 5.80
CA ARG A 6 -2.54 -1.15 5.62
C ARG A 6 -2.93 -0.16 6.69
N LEU A 7 -3.67 0.87 6.28
CA LEU A 7 -4.33 1.82 7.18
C LEU A 7 -5.67 2.23 6.59
N GLY A 8 -6.78 1.95 7.28
CA GLY A 8 -8.12 2.36 6.85
C GLY A 8 -8.54 1.85 5.46
N GLY A 9 -7.96 0.76 4.95
CA GLY A 9 -8.22 0.25 3.60
C GLY A 9 -7.38 0.88 2.47
N ALA A 10 -6.51 1.84 2.81
CA ALA A 10 -5.44 2.37 1.96
C ALA A 10 -4.12 1.63 2.22
N LEU A 11 -3.06 1.93 1.46
CA LEU A 11 -1.71 1.45 1.80
C LEU A 11 -1.02 2.46 2.70
N LEU A 12 -0.26 1.96 3.68
CA LEU A 12 0.65 2.75 4.50
C LEU A 12 2.07 2.32 4.17
N ALA A 13 2.87 3.22 3.60
CA ALA A 13 4.28 2.99 3.32
C ALA A 13 5.16 3.73 4.32
N GLU A 14 6.12 3.02 4.92
CA GLU A 14 7.18 3.55 5.77
C GLU A 14 8.52 3.41 5.06
N THR A 15 9.26 4.51 4.95
CA THR A 15 10.58 4.56 4.31
C THR A 15 11.40 5.66 4.96
N GLN A 16 12.60 5.32 5.43
CA GLN A 16 13.53 6.29 6.05
C GLN A 16 12.87 7.14 7.16
N GLY A 17 11.95 6.56 7.94
CA GLY A 17 11.21 7.27 8.99
C GLY A 17 10.10 8.22 8.49
N THR A 18 9.85 8.26 7.18
CA THR A 18 8.75 8.99 6.55
C THR A 18 7.60 8.04 6.22
N TYR A 19 6.37 8.55 6.32
CA TYR A 19 5.16 7.77 6.11
C TYR A 19 4.34 8.35 4.98
N TYR A 20 3.80 7.48 4.12
CA TYR A 20 2.91 7.85 3.04
C TYR A 20 1.64 7.02 3.09
N LEU A 21 0.49 7.68 2.99
CA LEU A 21 -0.79 7.05 2.74
C LEU A 21 -1.02 7.04 1.22
N ILE A 22 -1.31 5.88 0.65
CA ILE A 22 -1.59 5.72 -0.78
C ILE A 22 -3.04 5.31 -0.97
N GLY A 23 -3.79 6.13 -1.71
CA GLY A 23 -5.20 5.95 -1.96
C GLY A 23 -6.12 6.46 -0.85
N ASN A 24 -7.41 6.47 -1.14
CA ASN A 24 -8.47 6.82 -0.22
C ASN A 24 -8.68 5.73 0.83
N THR A 25 -8.95 6.14 2.07
CA THR A 25 -9.41 5.22 3.12
C THR A 25 -10.82 4.73 2.78
N LYS A 26 -11.04 3.42 2.86
CA LYS A 26 -12.34 2.77 2.60
C LYS A 26 -13.28 2.83 3.79
N VAL A 27 -12.73 3.04 4.98
CA VAL A 27 -13.46 3.21 6.23
C VAL A 27 -12.98 4.48 6.93
N PRO A 28 -13.80 5.10 7.81
CA PRO A 28 -13.33 6.18 8.66
C PRO A 28 -12.05 5.77 9.39
N CYS A 29 -11.01 6.59 9.29
CA CYS A 29 -9.70 6.32 9.88
C CYS A 29 -9.39 7.39 10.92
N ASP A 30 -9.20 6.96 12.17
CA ASP A 30 -8.68 7.82 13.23
C ASP A 30 -7.15 7.90 13.12
N PHE A 31 -6.67 8.92 12.42
CA PHE A 31 -5.24 9.14 12.20
C PHE A 31 -4.49 9.40 13.50
N GLN A 32 -5.11 10.08 14.47
CA GLN A 32 -4.46 10.36 15.76
C GLN A 32 -4.27 9.08 16.56
N GLN A 33 -5.28 8.19 16.58
CA GLN A 33 -5.15 6.87 17.18
C GLN A 33 -4.08 6.04 16.46
N ALA A 34 -4.01 6.12 15.13
CA ALA A 34 -2.95 5.48 14.33
C ALA A 34 -1.55 6.11 14.53
N GLY A 35 -1.45 7.23 15.25
CA GLY A 35 -0.19 7.89 15.61
C GLY A 35 0.26 8.98 14.64
N PHE A 36 -0.64 9.53 13.83
CA PHE A 36 -0.37 10.58 12.85
C PHE A 36 -1.18 11.86 13.14
N GLU A 37 -0.67 13.00 12.70
CA GLU A 37 -1.47 14.21 12.56
C GLU A 37 -2.59 13.98 11.52
N PRO A 38 -3.80 14.53 11.73
CA PRO A 38 -4.86 14.49 10.72
C PRO A 38 -4.39 15.16 9.41
N PRO A 39 -4.31 14.43 8.28
CA PRO A 39 -3.72 14.95 7.04
C PRO A 39 -4.62 15.96 6.29
N GLY A 40 -5.73 16.39 6.89
CA GLY A 40 -6.75 17.21 6.23
C GLY A 40 -7.61 16.41 5.26
N GLU A 41 -7.90 16.99 4.09
CA GLU A 41 -8.67 16.32 3.03
C GLU A 41 -7.81 15.28 2.30
N ILE A 42 -8.29 14.04 2.26
CA ILE A 42 -7.70 12.96 1.47
C ILE A 42 -8.55 12.76 0.22
N ASP A 43 -7.96 13.09 -0.94
CA ASP A 43 -8.56 12.86 -2.25
C ASP A 43 -7.51 12.29 -3.21
N ALA A 44 -7.47 10.97 -3.30
CA ALA A 44 -6.50 10.24 -4.13
C ALA A 44 -6.69 10.42 -5.64
N LEU A 45 -7.82 11.01 -6.09
CA LEU A 45 -7.99 11.39 -7.50
C LEU A 45 -7.19 12.65 -7.83
N LYS A 46 -7.05 13.57 -6.86
CA LYS A 46 -6.23 14.78 -7.01
C LYS A 46 -4.78 14.53 -6.59
N LYS A 47 -4.59 13.82 -5.48
CA LYS A 47 -3.29 13.57 -4.86
C LYS A 47 -3.19 12.09 -4.46
N PRO A 48 -2.67 11.22 -5.35
CA PRO A 48 -2.66 9.76 -5.17
C PRO A 48 -2.04 9.24 -3.87
N TYR A 49 -1.14 10.02 -3.29
CA TYR A 49 -0.51 9.73 -2.01
C TYR A 49 -0.28 11.00 -1.19
N VAL A 50 -0.36 10.90 0.13
CA VAL A 50 -0.12 11.99 1.08
C VAL A 50 0.92 11.56 2.10
N GLN A 51 1.91 12.43 2.33
CA GLN A 51 2.87 12.24 3.42
C GLN A 51 2.15 12.48 4.75
N LEU A 52 2.29 11.54 5.68
CA LEU A 52 1.76 11.64 7.03
C LEU A 52 2.85 12.13 7.99
N LEU A 53 2.45 12.94 8.97
CA LEU A 53 3.33 13.41 10.02
C LEU A 53 3.13 12.56 11.28
N PRO A 54 4.13 11.80 11.73
CA PRO A 54 4.00 10.96 12.91
C PRO A 54 4.01 11.80 14.19
N LEU A 55 3.05 11.55 15.09
CA LEU A 55 2.99 12.12 16.45
C LEU A 55 3.85 11.35 17.44
N ARG A 56 4.22 10.12 17.09
CA ARG A 56 5.01 9.17 17.89
C ARG A 56 5.67 8.17 16.96
N GLU A 57 6.51 7.28 17.51
CA GLU A 57 6.99 6.12 16.75
C GLU A 57 5.78 5.28 16.29
N VAL A 58 5.62 5.11 14.97
CA VAL A 58 4.55 4.31 14.37
C VAL A 58 5.16 3.04 13.79
N LYS A 59 4.56 1.90 14.09
CA LYS A 59 4.90 0.62 13.47
C LYS A 59 3.85 0.29 12.42
N VAL A 60 4.29 -0.02 11.21
CA VAL A 60 3.39 -0.52 10.17
C VAL A 60 2.85 -1.86 10.63
N ALA A 61 1.52 -1.94 10.76
CA ALA A 61 0.86 -3.16 11.23
C ALA A 61 1.00 -4.28 10.19
N ALA A 62 1.21 -5.48 10.69
CA ALA A 62 1.19 -6.67 9.87
C ALA A 62 -0.19 -6.83 9.20
N PRO A 63 -0.23 -7.31 7.95
CA PRO A 63 0.92 -7.72 7.17
C PRO A 63 1.74 -6.61 6.51
N VAL A 64 3.03 -6.86 6.35
CA VAL A 64 3.98 -5.91 5.75
C VAL A 64 4.65 -6.49 4.52
N LEU A 65 4.73 -5.71 3.43
CA LEU A 65 5.58 -5.99 2.29
C LEU A 65 6.91 -5.24 2.44
N LEU A 66 8.01 -5.89 2.12
CA LEU A 66 9.36 -5.33 2.11
C LEU A 66 9.75 -4.93 0.68
N LEU A 67 10.19 -3.69 0.48
CA LEU A 67 10.64 -3.18 -0.82
C LEU A 67 12.00 -2.46 -0.71
N ASP A 68 12.78 -2.52 -1.79
CA ASP A 68 14.06 -1.80 -1.96
C ASP A 68 13.89 -0.48 -2.72
N VAL A 69 12.72 0.14 -2.60
CA VAL A 69 12.44 1.48 -3.13
C VAL A 69 12.15 2.41 -1.95
N GLU A 70 12.81 3.56 -1.92
CA GLU A 70 12.76 4.49 -0.79
C GLU A 70 12.18 5.86 -1.18
N GLY A 71 11.76 6.63 -0.18
CA GLY A 71 11.29 8.01 -0.30
C GLY A 71 9.97 8.14 -1.05
N GLU A 72 9.73 9.32 -1.61
CA GLU A 72 8.51 9.60 -2.37
C GLU A 72 8.32 8.68 -3.59
N GLU A 73 9.42 8.17 -4.14
CA GLU A 73 9.38 7.25 -5.27
C GLU A 73 8.61 5.97 -4.96
N LEU A 74 8.73 5.47 -3.72
CA LEU A 74 7.94 4.34 -3.26
C LEU A 74 6.45 4.64 -3.33
N ALA A 75 6.02 5.79 -2.79
CA ALA A 75 4.62 6.18 -2.76
C ALA A 75 4.05 6.33 -4.18
N ARG A 76 4.83 6.94 -5.08
CA ARG A 76 4.49 7.08 -6.50
C ARG A 76 4.31 5.72 -7.18
N ARG A 77 5.25 4.80 -6.99
CA ARG A 77 5.19 3.45 -7.56
C ARG A 77 4.03 2.64 -7.03
N LEU A 78 3.74 2.72 -5.73
CA LEU A 78 2.60 2.05 -5.13
C LEU A 78 1.27 2.61 -5.66
N ALA A 79 1.17 3.92 -5.82
CA ALA A 79 -0.02 4.54 -6.42
C ALA A 79 -0.24 4.03 -7.86
N GLN A 80 0.78 4.08 -8.72
CA GLN A 80 0.70 3.56 -10.09
C GLN A 80 0.31 2.08 -10.12
N ARG A 81 0.85 1.27 -9.19
CA ARG A 81 0.67 -0.18 -9.19
C ARG A 81 -0.66 -0.63 -8.59
N PHE A 82 -1.21 0.07 -7.61
CA PHE A 82 -2.36 -0.43 -6.83
C PHE A 82 -3.61 0.46 -6.89
N LEU A 83 -3.47 1.73 -7.27
CA LEU A 83 -4.60 2.66 -7.28
C LEU A 83 -5.56 2.31 -8.42
N ILE A 84 -6.86 2.39 -8.12
CA ILE A 84 -7.94 2.32 -9.08
C ILE A 84 -8.36 3.76 -9.42
N GLU A 85 -8.06 4.18 -10.65
CA GLU A 85 -8.24 5.57 -11.08
C GLU A 85 -9.67 6.09 -10.99
N ARG A 86 -10.68 5.22 -11.08
CA ARG A 86 -12.10 5.63 -11.05
C ARG A 86 -12.59 6.09 -9.68
N ASN A 87 -11.92 5.69 -8.60
CA ASN A 87 -12.39 5.97 -7.24
C ASN A 87 -11.27 6.29 -6.24
N GLY A 88 -10.01 6.35 -6.70
CA GLY A 88 -8.86 6.63 -5.86
C GLY A 88 -8.62 5.59 -4.77
N SER A 89 -9.25 4.42 -4.83
CA SER A 89 -9.07 3.37 -3.85
C SER A 89 -7.94 2.43 -4.25
N VAL A 90 -7.29 1.81 -3.27
CA VAL A 90 -6.37 0.70 -3.50
C VAL A 90 -7.15 -0.56 -3.86
N SER A 91 -6.69 -1.30 -4.87
CA SER A 91 -7.30 -2.58 -5.25
C SER A 91 -7.00 -3.69 -4.24
N GLU A 92 -8.05 -4.23 -3.61
CA GLU A 92 -7.90 -5.42 -2.75
C GLU A 92 -7.45 -6.64 -3.54
N ARG A 93 -7.84 -6.78 -4.81
CA ARG A 93 -7.47 -7.95 -5.62
C ARG A 93 -5.98 -7.93 -5.95
N LEU A 94 -5.43 -6.76 -6.27
CA LEU A 94 -3.99 -6.61 -6.49
C LEU A 94 -3.20 -6.72 -5.18
N TRP A 95 -3.70 -6.11 -4.09
CA TRP A 95 -3.12 -6.29 -2.77
C TRP A 95 -3.04 -7.76 -2.39
N ARG A 96 -4.15 -8.50 -2.52
CA ARG A 96 -4.19 -9.94 -2.31
C ARG A 96 -3.26 -10.65 -3.26
N LEU A 97 -3.20 -10.37 -4.56
CA LEU A 97 -2.23 -11.04 -5.44
C LEU A 97 -0.77 -10.94 -4.94
N VAL A 98 -0.39 -9.79 -4.37
CA VAL A 98 0.97 -9.57 -3.88
C VAL A 98 1.17 -10.15 -2.47
N TYR A 99 0.15 -10.08 -1.64
CA TYR A 99 0.22 -10.46 -0.23
C TYR A 99 -0.22 -11.92 0.04
N SER A 100 -1.15 -12.45 -0.74
CA SER A 100 -1.94 -13.67 -0.56
C SER A 100 -2.07 -14.42 -1.91
N PRO A 101 -1.20 -15.39 -2.18
CA PRO A 101 -1.48 -16.38 -3.20
C PRO A 101 -2.47 -17.38 -2.59
N ASP A 102 -3.37 -17.96 -3.37
CA ASP A 102 -4.14 -19.12 -2.92
C ASP A 102 -3.21 -20.32 -2.60
N ASP A 103 -2.64 -20.42 -1.39
CA ASP A 103 -1.92 -21.60 -0.90
C ASP A 103 -2.72 -22.31 0.22
N PRO A 104 -3.26 -23.52 -0.01
CA PRO A 104 -3.97 -24.30 1.00
C PRO A 104 -3.06 -24.82 2.14
N LEU A 105 -1.77 -24.46 2.14
CA LEU A 105 -0.80 -24.68 3.22
C LEU A 105 -0.55 -23.44 4.08
N ASP A 106 -1.38 -22.38 3.99
CA ASP A 106 -1.24 -21.20 4.87
C ASP A 106 -1.26 -21.61 6.34
N ASP A 107 -0.05 -21.71 6.88
CA ASP A 107 0.27 -21.96 8.26
C ASP A 107 -0.14 -20.72 9.06
N PRO A 108 -0.82 -20.83 10.22
CA PRO A 108 -1.04 -19.68 11.11
C PRO A 108 0.24 -18.94 11.54
N GLU A 109 1.42 -19.46 11.18
CA GLU A 109 2.75 -18.85 11.31
C GLU A 109 3.24 -18.11 10.04
N GLU A 110 2.36 -17.74 9.10
CA GLU A 110 2.71 -16.92 7.93
C GLU A 110 3.63 -15.74 8.28
N PRO A 111 4.65 -15.43 7.45
CA PRO A 111 5.57 -14.36 7.76
C PRO A 111 4.85 -13.02 7.74
N ILE A 112 4.79 -12.40 8.92
CA ILE A 112 4.33 -11.05 9.24
C ILE A 112 4.90 -10.01 8.24
N GLU A 113 6.09 -10.27 7.72
CA GLU A 113 6.75 -9.51 6.67
C GLU A 113 7.01 -10.39 5.44
N ARG A 114 6.58 -9.97 4.25
CA ARG A 114 6.83 -10.65 2.97
C ARG A 114 7.77 -9.86 2.09
N ASP A 115 8.75 -10.55 1.49
CA ASP A 115 9.63 -9.96 0.49
C ASP A 115 8.87 -9.67 -0.80
N ALA A 116 8.73 -8.38 -1.13
CA ALA A 116 8.10 -7.89 -2.34
C ALA A 116 9.04 -7.01 -3.16
N ARG A 117 10.35 -7.19 -3.04
CA ARG A 117 11.35 -6.38 -3.79
C ARG A 117 11.14 -6.48 -5.30
N TRP A 118 10.73 -7.65 -5.78
CA TRP A 118 10.35 -7.88 -7.17
C TRP A 118 9.28 -6.90 -7.69
N LEU A 119 8.41 -6.38 -6.83
CA LEU A 119 7.41 -5.38 -7.18
C LEU A 119 8.03 -4.04 -7.55
N GLY A 120 9.19 -3.72 -6.98
CA GLY A 120 10.00 -2.57 -7.36
C GLY A 120 10.66 -2.74 -8.74
N ASP A 121 11.07 -3.96 -9.06
CA ASP A 121 11.85 -4.29 -10.26
C ASP A 121 11.02 -4.68 -11.48
N ILE A 122 9.78 -5.13 -11.27
CA ILE A 122 8.90 -5.55 -12.35
C ILE A 122 8.66 -4.39 -13.34
N PRO A 123 8.87 -4.60 -14.66
CA PRO A 123 8.61 -3.58 -15.65
C PRO A 123 7.14 -3.15 -15.64
N GLU A 124 6.91 -1.85 -15.81
CA GLU A 124 5.56 -1.26 -15.77
C GLU A 124 4.61 -1.90 -16.78
N ALA A 125 5.08 -2.16 -18.01
CA ALA A 125 4.28 -2.82 -19.03
C ALA A 125 3.79 -4.22 -18.62
N ILE A 126 4.62 -4.99 -17.90
CA ILE A 126 4.24 -6.32 -17.41
C ILE A 126 3.23 -6.19 -16.27
N TRP A 127 3.47 -5.26 -15.34
CA TRP A 127 2.52 -5.03 -14.26
C TRP A 127 1.16 -4.53 -14.77
N GLN A 128 1.14 -3.75 -15.86
CA GLN A 128 -0.10 -3.29 -16.45
C GLN A 128 -0.92 -4.44 -17.05
N LEU A 129 -0.28 -5.45 -17.65
CA LEU A 129 -0.97 -6.68 -18.06
C LEU A 129 -1.61 -7.39 -16.86
N VAL A 130 -0.91 -7.47 -15.72
CA VAL A 130 -1.46 -8.04 -14.48
C VAL A 130 -2.67 -7.23 -14.02
N ARG A 131 -2.54 -5.89 -13.95
CA ARG A 131 -3.63 -4.98 -13.57
C ARG A 131 -4.85 -5.19 -14.45
N ASP A 132 -4.70 -5.18 -15.77
CA ASP A 132 -5.80 -5.31 -16.71
C ASP A 132 -6.53 -6.65 -16.58
N ASN A 133 -5.81 -7.74 -16.31
CA ASN A 133 -6.42 -9.06 -16.15
C ASN A 133 -7.05 -9.26 -14.78
N VAL A 134 -6.42 -8.77 -13.70
CA VAL A 134 -6.92 -8.91 -12.32
C VAL A 134 -8.10 -7.97 -12.04
N LEU A 135 -8.08 -6.77 -12.62
CA LEU A 135 -9.13 -5.76 -12.44
C LEU A 135 -10.30 -5.90 -13.43
N ARG A 136 -10.20 -6.78 -14.44
CA ARG A 136 -11.31 -7.08 -15.36
C ARG A 136 -12.53 -7.49 -14.54
N CYS A 137 -13.64 -6.77 -14.75
CA CYS A 137 -14.95 -7.21 -14.29
C CYS A 137 -15.35 -8.43 -15.13
N ILE A 138 -15.67 -9.55 -14.47
CA ILE A 138 -16.38 -10.68 -15.09
C ILE A 138 -17.88 -10.36 -15.00
#